data_AF-D3PEW4-F1
#
_entry.id   AF-D3PEW4-F1
#
_cell.length_a   1.000
_cell.length_b   1.000
_cell.length_c   1.000
_cell.angle_alpha   90.00
_cell.angle_beta   90.00
_cell.angle_gamma   90.00
#
_symmetry.space_group_name_H-M   'P 1'
#
loop_
_entity.id
_entity.type
_entity.pdbx_description
1 polymer ?
#
loop_
_entity_poly.entity_id
_entity_poly.type
_entity_poly.pdbx_seq_one_letter_code
_entity_poly.pdbx_strand_id
1 'polypeptide(L)'
;MNKQDLKNSLKRVIDQMVSEYNRERYHLLSDVLNMLIDKGFDTNKLDDPKVFRLNLMVNLDFIIEKLSEEILKKKFNTDTVPDLAVFMFKEYAFVEKHLYRLFEVCEGATCCVDKARTVYERILEYIMTGNFKDFDYSEEYTYMYPKMILKDKQEILDYIVALRSLYNGNPVPYLKFMEQLNITKITTQKDVKN
;
A
#
# COMPACT_ATOMS: atom_id res chain seq x y z
N MET A 1 9.34 27.12 13.34
CA MET A 1 9.76 27.39 11.94
C MET A 1 8.71 28.26 11.24
N ASN A 2 8.98 29.47 10.75
CA ASN A 2 7.93 30.33 10.18
C ASN A 2 7.51 29.92 8.74
N LYS A 3 6.44 30.53 8.19
CA LYS A 3 5.92 30.25 6.82
C LYS A 3 7.00 30.34 5.73
N GLN A 4 7.91 31.31 5.83
CA GLN A 4 8.99 31.51 4.87
C GLN A 4 10.09 30.44 5.01
N ASP A 5 10.40 30.03 6.24
CA ASP A 5 11.39 28.98 6.53
C ASP A 5 10.92 27.61 6.04
N LEU A 6 9.62 27.30 6.19
CA LEU A 6 9.02 26.08 5.65
C LEU A 6 9.13 26.07 4.12
N LYS A 7 8.75 27.17 3.46
CA LYS A 7 8.84 27.34 2.00
C LYS A 7 10.27 27.13 1.51
N ASN A 8 11.26 27.69 2.22
CA ASN A 8 12.68 27.54 1.88
C ASN A 8 13.19 26.11 2.11
N SER A 9 12.72 25.42 3.14
CA SER A 9 13.10 24.03 3.44
C SER A 9 12.53 23.05 2.43
N LEU A 10 11.28 23.24 2.02
CA LEU A 10 10.67 22.49 0.94
C LEU A 10 11.37 22.75 -0.39
N LYS A 11 11.65 24.01 -0.73
CA LYS A 11 12.44 24.33 -1.92
C LYS A 11 13.75 23.54 -1.95
N ARG A 12 14.47 23.47 -0.82
CA ARG A 12 15.71 22.66 -0.72
C ARG A 12 15.49 21.17 -0.92
N VAL A 13 14.47 20.58 -0.26
CA VAL A 13 14.13 19.15 -0.44
C VAL A 13 13.78 18.87 -1.90
N ILE A 14 13.04 19.77 -2.55
CA ILE A 14 12.63 19.60 -3.93
C ILE A 14 13.81 19.81 -4.88
N ASP A 15 14.65 20.83 -4.69
CA ASP A 15 15.87 21.06 -5.47
C ASP A 15 16.81 19.83 -5.38
N GLN A 16 16.82 19.12 -4.24
CA GLN A 16 17.52 17.86 -4.06
C GLN A 16 16.86 16.67 -4.78
N MET A 17 15.56 16.73 -5.05
CA MET A 17 14.79 15.69 -5.76
C MET A 17 14.69 15.93 -7.28
N VAL A 18 15.07 17.11 -7.79
CA VAL A 18 14.90 17.48 -9.21
C VAL A 18 16.00 16.85 -10.08
N SER A 19 15.67 15.72 -10.71
CA SER A 19 15.99 15.47 -12.12
C SER A 19 14.88 16.06 -13.00
N GLU A 20 15.13 16.24 -14.31
CA GLU A 20 14.20 16.84 -15.27
C GLU A 20 12.79 16.21 -15.28
N TYR A 21 12.64 14.98 -14.77
CA TYR A 21 11.37 14.24 -14.65
C TYR A 21 10.40 14.78 -13.57
N ASN A 22 10.85 15.64 -12.65
CA ASN A 22 10.10 16.01 -11.43
C ASN A 22 9.49 17.43 -11.42
N ARG A 23 9.59 18.20 -12.51
CA ARG A 23 9.13 19.60 -12.55
C ARG A 23 7.61 19.75 -12.44
N GLU A 24 6.82 18.82 -12.97
CA GLU A 24 5.35 18.84 -12.82
C GLU A 24 4.91 18.50 -11.39
N ARG A 25 5.64 17.62 -10.70
CA ARG A 25 5.38 17.25 -9.30
C ARG A 25 5.65 18.41 -8.33
N TYR A 26 6.56 19.33 -8.69
CA TYR A 26 6.86 20.56 -7.94
C TYR A 26 5.63 21.45 -7.78
N HIS A 27 4.90 21.69 -8.88
CA HIS A 27 3.75 22.59 -8.89
C HIS A 27 2.62 22.01 -8.02
N LEU A 28 2.35 20.71 -8.16
CA LEU A 28 1.33 20.02 -7.36
C LEU A 28 1.61 20.11 -5.85
N LEU A 29 2.85 19.86 -5.42
CA LEU A 29 3.26 19.96 -4.02
C LEU A 29 3.14 21.39 -3.48
N SER A 30 3.58 22.38 -4.26
CA SER A 30 3.46 23.79 -3.88
C SER A 30 2.00 24.21 -3.74
N ASP A 31 1.11 23.73 -4.62
CA ASP A 31 -0.31 24.08 -4.60
C ASP A 31 -1.02 23.45 -3.39
N VAL A 32 -0.72 22.19 -3.06
CA VAL A 32 -1.24 21.52 -1.86
C VAL A 32 -0.82 22.27 -0.60
N LEU A 33 0.43 22.70 -0.51
CA LEU A 33 0.92 23.48 0.63
C LEU A 33 0.28 24.85 0.74
N ASN A 34 0.11 25.56 -0.38
CA ASN A 34 -0.58 26.84 -0.38
C ASN A 34 -2.03 26.66 0.10
N MET A 35 -2.74 25.64 -0.38
CA MET A 35 -4.08 25.31 0.11
C MET A 35 -4.10 25.02 1.62
N LEU A 36 -3.16 24.22 2.12
CA LEU A 36 -3.09 23.90 3.55
C LEU A 36 -2.85 25.16 4.40
N ILE A 37 -1.94 26.04 3.97
CA ILE A 37 -1.66 27.32 4.63
C ILE A 37 -2.89 28.24 4.59
N ASP A 38 -3.56 28.34 3.45
CA ASP A 38 -4.76 29.16 3.28
C ASP A 38 -5.94 28.65 4.13
N LYS A 39 -5.95 27.34 4.45
CA LYS A 39 -6.90 26.70 5.35
C LYS A 39 -6.52 26.81 6.84
N GLY A 40 -5.51 27.61 7.18
CA GLY A 40 -5.15 27.93 8.57
C GLY A 40 -4.15 26.99 9.22
N PHE A 41 -3.38 26.24 8.42
CA PHE A 41 -2.30 25.39 8.92
C PHE A 41 -1.18 26.22 9.59
N ASP A 42 -0.98 26.03 10.90
CA ASP A 42 0.06 26.73 11.67
C ASP A 42 1.44 26.12 11.42
N THR A 43 2.18 26.74 10.51
CA THR A 43 3.55 26.34 10.17
C THR A 43 4.56 26.53 11.33
N ASN A 44 4.24 27.35 12.34
CA ASN A 44 5.23 27.87 13.30
C ASN A 44 5.85 26.82 14.23
N LYS A 45 5.23 25.64 14.36
CA LYS A 45 5.64 24.57 15.29
C LYS A 45 5.96 23.23 14.60
N LEU A 46 6.29 23.25 13.30
CA LEU A 46 6.57 22.02 12.55
C LEU A 46 7.84 21.26 12.98
N ASP A 47 8.66 21.87 13.81
CA ASP A 47 9.79 21.25 14.50
C ASP A 47 9.36 20.33 15.65
N ASP A 48 8.13 20.44 16.15
CA ASP A 48 7.55 19.47 17.07
C ASP A 48 6.95 18.28 16.28
N PRO A 49 7.45 17.04 16.47
CA PRO A 49 6.92 15.86 15.78
C PRO A 49 5.42 15.65 15.95
N LYS A 50 4.84 16.04 17.10
CA LYS A 50 3.40 15.91 17.35
C LYS A 50 2.62 16.89 16.48
N VAL A 51 3.06 18.14 16.42
CA VAL A 51 2.45 19.17 15.58
C VAL A 51 2.63 18.81 14.11
N PHE A 52 3.81 18.34 13.71
CA PHE A 52 4.07 17.86 12.35
C PHE A 52 3.12 16.71 11.97
N ARG A 53 2.95 15.70 12.84
CA ARG A 53 2.02 14.60 12.59
C ARG A 53 0.58 15.10 12.51
N LEU A 54 0.10 15.80 13.53
CA LEU A 54 -1.31 16.17 13.68
C LEU A 54 -1.76 17.20 12.66
N ASN A 55 -0.90 18.16 12.32
CA ASN A 55 -1.31 19.25 11.44
C ASN A 55 -0.97 18.94 9.98
N LEU A 56 0.15 18.28 9.66
CA LEU A 56 0.54 18.07 8.26
C LEU A 56 0.17 16.67 7.80
N MET A 57 0.74 15.67 8.46
CA MET A 57 0.61 14.29 8.01
C MET A 57 -0.83 13.78 8.09
N VAL A 58 -1.59 14.13 9.14
CA VAL A 58 -3.01 13.72 9.23
C VAL A 58 -3.84 14.36 8.12
N ASN A 59 -3.60 15.63 7.79
CA ASN A 59 -4.31 16.30 6.70
C ASN A 59 -3.93 15.73 5.33
N LEU A 60 -2.65 15.44 5.11
CA LEU A 60 -2.20 14.76 3.89
C LEU A 60 -2.79 13.35 3.79
N ASP A 61 -2.79 12.57 4.88
CA ASP A 61 -3.38 11.24 4.93
C ASP A 61 -4.87 11.31 4.56
N PHE A 62 -5.61 12.30 5.09
CA PHE A 62 -7.03 12.51 4.77
C PHE A 62 -7.24 12.88 3.28
N ILE A 63 -6.42 13.79 2.74
CA ILE A 63 -6.50 14.16 1.31
C ILE A 63 -6.22 12.94 0.42
N ILE A 64 -5.19 12.16 0.74
CA ILE A 64 -4.82 10.96 -0.01
C ILE A 64 -5.95 9.91 0.09
N GLU A 65 -6.57 9.77 1.25
CA GLU A 65 -7.71 8.88 1.45
C GLU A 65 -8.89 9.27 0.55
N LYS A 66 -9.28 10.55 0.54
CA LYS A 66 -10.36 11.04 -0.34
C LYS A 66 -10.02 10.96 -1.82
N LEU A 67 -8.77 11.24 -2.19
CA LEU A 67 -8.32 11.05 -3.56
C LEU A 67 -8.40 9.57 -3.98
N SER A 68 -8.01 8.66 -3.10
CA SER A 68 -8.08 7.22 -3.34
C SER A 68 -9.53 6.75 -3.52
N GLU A 69 -10.46 7.21 -2.67
CA GLU A 69 -11.90 6.97 -2.83
C GLU A 69 -12.39 7.42 -4.21
N GLU A 70 -12.12 8.67 -4.61
CA GLU A 70 -12.61 9.21 -5.89
C GLU A 70 -12.03 8.48 -7.11
N ILE A 71 -10.75 8.10 -7.06
CA ILE A 71 -10.13 7.30 -8.13
C ILE A 71 -10.80 5.92 -8.22
N LEU A 72 -11.06 5.27 -7.09
CA LEU A 72 -11.70 3.95 -7.05
C LEU A 72 -13.16 4.01 -7.52
N LYS A 73 -13.94 5.01 -7.08
CA LYS A 73 -15.30 5.26 -7.57
C LYS A 73 -15.35 5.38 -9.08
N LYS A 74 -14.45 6.22 -9.64
CA LYS A 74 -14.36 6.42 -11.09
C LYS A 74 -13.95 5.15 -11.83
N LYS A 75 -12.95 4.43 -11.32
CA LYS A 75 -12.43 3.20 -11.96
C LYS A 75 -13.49 2.09 -12.03
N PHE A 76 -14.26 1.93 -10.95
CA PHE A 76 -15.23 0.83 -10.83
C PHE A 76 -16.69 1.27 -11.08
N ASN A 77 -16.92 2.54 -11.45
CA ASN A 77 -18.24 3.12 -11.70
C ASN A 77 -19.23 2.83 -10.54
N THR A 78 -18.82 3.20 -9.31
CA THR A 78 -19.57 2.99 -8.07
C THR A 78 -19.62 4.26 -7.23
N ASP A 79 -20.67 4.43 -6.43
CA ASP A 79 -20.83 5.54 -5.50
C ASP A 79 -20.20 5.26 -4.12
N THR A 80 -19.93 3.99 -3.80
CA THR A 80 -19.39 3.56 -2.51
C THR A 80 -18.10 2.78 -2.68
N VAL A 81 -17.17 2.98 -1.75
CA VAL A 81 -15.85 2.34 -1.76
C VAL A 81 -15.60 1.73 -0.37
N PRO A 82 -15.35 0.42 -0.27
CA PRO A 82 -14.99 -0.20 1.01
C PRO A 82 -13.65 0.32 1.53
N ASP A 83 -13.55 0.58 2.84
CA ASP A 83 -12.30 1.04 3.48
C ASP A 83 -11.10 0.13 3.18
N LEU A 84 -11.33 -1.17 3.03
CA LEU A 84 -10.27 -2.13 2.72
C LEU A 84 -9.66 -1.88 1.33
N ALA A 85 -10.48 -1.49 0.34
CA ALA A 85 -10.00 -1.11 -0.99
C ALA A 85 -9.22 0.20 -0.93
N VAL A 86 -9.68 1.17 -0.14
CA VAL A 86 -8.95 2.44 0.08
C VAL A 86 -7.58 2.17 0.72
N PHE A 87 -7.53 1.31 1.75
CA PHE A 87 -6.28 0.87 2.35
C PHE A 87 -5.34 0.23 1.33
N MET A 88 -5.83 -0.75 0.57
CA MET A 88 -5.02 -1.44 -0.44
C MET A 88 -4.44 -0.48 -1.48
N PHE A 89 -5.27 0.45 -1.97
CA PHE A 89 -4.87 1.43 -2.97
C PHE A 89 -3.84 2.43 -2.42
N LYS A 90 -4.10 3.01 -1.25
CA LYS A 90 -3.22 3.99 -0.61
C LYS A 90 -1.87 3.36 -0.23
N GLU A 91 -1.91 2.15 0.31
CA GLU A 91 -0.75 1.43 0.83
C GLU A 91 -0.23 0.36 -0.15
N TYR A 92 -0.41 0.57 -1.46
CA TYR A 92 -0.05 -0.39 -2.51
C TYR A 92 1.34 -0.99 -2.33
N ALA A 93 2.35 -0.14 -2.10
CA ALA A 93 3.73 -0.58 -1.95
C ALA A 93 3.95 -1.44 -0.69
N PHE A 94 3.18 -1.21 0.39
CA PHE A 94 3.25 -2.03 1.59
C PHE A 94 2.63 -3.41 1.33
N VAL A 95 1.43 -3.44 0.73
CA VAL A 95 0.69 -4.67 0.42
C VAL A 95 1.44 -5.53 -0.60
N GLU A 96 1.90 -4.93 -1.70
CA GLU A 96 2.62 -5.63 -2.77
C GLU A 96 3.92 -6.25 -2.27
N LYS A 97 4.70 -5.53 -1.45
CA LYS A 97 5.93 -6.07 -0.85
C LYS A 97 5.65 -7.24 0.09
N HIS A 98 4.57 -7.19 0.86
CA HIS A 98 4.20 -8.29 1.76
C HIS A 98 3.69 -9.52 1.00
N LEU A 99 2.94 -9.32 -0.09
CA LEU A 99 2.57 -10.42 -0.99
C LEU A 99 3.81 -11.02 -1.66
N TYR A 100 4.70 -10.17 -2.20
CA TYR A 100 5.95 -10.59 -2.83
C TYR A 100 6.80 -11.44 -1.88
N ARG A 101 7.06 -10.95 -0.66
CA ARG A 101 7.87 -11.67 0.33
C ARG A 101 7.23 -12.98 0.75
N LEU A 102 5.91 -12.99 0.87
CA LEU A 102 5.19 -14.21 1.21
C LEU A 102 5.35 -15.27 0.11
N PHE A 103 5.21 -14.90 -1.16
CA PHE A 103 5.47 -15.81 -2.29
C PHE A 103 6.92 -16.24 -2.38
N GLU A 104 7.87 -15.34 -2.17
CA GLU A 104 9.30 -15.68 -2.22
C GLU A 104 9.68 -16.73 -1.18
N VAL A 105 9.15 -16.59 0.04
CA VAL A 105 9.40 -17.53 1.14
C VAL A 105 8.74 -18.88 0.88
N CYS A 106 7.50 -18.90 0.37
CA CYS A 106 6.74 -20.14 0.23
C CYS A 106 6.96 -20.87 -1.10
N GLU A 107 7.20 -20.13 -2.19
CA GLU A 107 7.25 -20.65 -3.56
C GLU A 107 8.59 -20.38 -4.28
N GLY A 108 9.49 -19.59 -3.68
CA GLY A 108 10.74 -19.15 -4.30
C GLY A 108 10.59 -17.89 -5.15
N ALA A 109 11.71 -17.22 -5.48
CA ALA A 109 11.72 -15.85 -6.02
C ALA A 109 11.16 -15.68 -7.45
N THR A 110 11.00 -16.77 -8.21
CA THR A 110 10.59 -16.70 -9.62
C THR A 110 9.19 -16.14 -9.78
N CYS A 111 9.05 -15.09 -10.60
CA CYS A 111 7.77 -14.42 -10.93
C CYS A 111 6.96 -13.93 -9.70
N CYS A 112 7.60 -13.72 -8.53
CA CYS A 112 6.89 -13.27 -7.33
C CYS A 112 6.22 -11.90 -7.50
N VAL A 113 6.80 -11.01 -8.31
CA VAL A 113 6.21 -9.70 -8.61
C VAL A 113 4.91 -9.86 -9.39
N ASP A 114 4.89 -10.73 -10.41
CA ASP A 114 3.70 -10.98 -11.23
C ASP A 114 2.58 -11.62 -10.41
N LYS A 115 2.93 -12.57 -9.52
CA LYS A 115 1.99 -13.16 -8.56
C LYS A 115 1.42 -12.12 -7.60
N ALA A 116 2.27 -11.31 -6.98
CA ALA A 116 1.85 -10.26 -6.06
C ALA A 116 0.87 -9.29 -6.71
N ARG A 117 1.17 -8.83 -7.93
CA ARG A 117 0.28 -7.95 -8.69
C ARG A 117 -1.03 -8.63 -9.06
N THR A 118 -0.97 -9.86 -9.56
CA THR A 118 -2.17 -10.61 -9.95
C THR A 118 -3.12 -10.85 -8.77
N VAL A 119 -2.58 -11.26 -7.62
CA VAL A 119 -3.38 -11.44 -6.39
C VAL A 119 -3.95 -10.12 -5.90
N TYR A 120 -3.13 -9.07 -5.86
CA TYR A 120 -3.57 -7.71 -5.48
C TYR A 120 -4.73 -7.23 -6.35
N GLU A 121 -4.62 -7.36 -7.67
CA GLU A 121 -5.64 -6.89 -8.62
C GLU A 121 -6.95 -7.66 -8.46
N ARG A 122 -6.89 -9.00 -8.39
CA ARG A 122 -8.08 -9.85 -8.27
C ARG A 122 -8.83 -9.62 -6.96
N ILE A 123 -8.12 -9.47 -5.84
CA ILE A 123 -8.79 -9.22 -4.57
C ILE A 123 -9.32 -7.79 -4.47
N LEU A 124 -8.62 -6.81 -5.04
CA LEU A 124 -9.12 -5.44 -5.12
C LEU A 124 -10.42 -5.38 -5.95
N GLU A 125 -10.44 -6.06 -7.10
CA GLU A 125 -11.65 -6.16 -7.93
C GLU A 125 -12.78 -6.86 -7.18
N TYR A 126 -12.50 -7.95 -6.46
CA TYR A 126 -13.50 -8.61 -5.63
C TYR A 126 -14.05 -7.70 -4.52
N ILE A 127 -13.20 -6.98 -3.80
CA ILE A 127 -13.64 -6.05 -2.76
C ILE A 127 -14.54 -4.96 -3.35
N MET A 128 -14.21 -4.46 -4.55
CA MET A 128 -14.95 -3.39 -5.21
C MET A 128 -16.26 -3.84 -5.86
N THR A 129 -16.33 -5.07 -6.39
CA THR A 129 -17.43 -5.51 -7.27
C THR A 129 -18.19 -6.71 -6.74
N GLY A 130 -17.67 -7.42 -5.75
CA GLY A 130 -18.16 -8.72 -5.30
C GLY A 130 -17.80 -9.88 -6.24
N ASN A 131 -17.15 -9.62 -7.38
CA ASN A 131 -16.79 -10.64 -8.36
C ASN A 131 -15.30 -10.99 -8.24
N PHE A 132 -15.01 -12.23 -7.82
CA PHE A 132 -13.66 -12.75 -7.82
C PHE A 132 -13.45 -13.62 -9.06
N LYS A 133 -12.44 -13.31 -9.86
CA LYS A 133 -12.02 -14.18 -10.97
C LYS A 133 -11.09 -15.25 -10.42
N ASP A 134 -11.55 -16.51 -10.41
CA ASP A 134 -10.75 -17.65 -9.98
C ASP A 134 -9.52 -17.86 -10.87
N PHE A 135 -8.46 -18.44 -10.30
CA PHE A 135 -7.24 -18.76 -11.04
C PHE A 135 -7.49 -19.98 -11.92
N ASP A 136 -7.46 -19.77 -13.24
CA ASP A 136 -7.58 -20.86 -14.21
C ASP A 136 -6.20 -21.51 -14.44
N TYR A 137 -5.93 -22.59 -13.71
CA TYR A 137 -4.69 -23.33 -13.87
C TYR A 137 -4.63 -24.22 -15.12
N SER A 138 -5.68 -24.23 -15.95
CA SER A 138 -5.68 -24.94 -17.24
C SER A 138 -5.08 -24.14 -18.39
N GLU A 139 -4.82 -22.84 -18.19
CA GLU A 139 -4.18 -21.96 -19.17
C GLU A 139 -2.73 -22.39 -19.48
N GLU A 140 -2.25 -22.08 -20.70
CA GLU A 140 -0.86 -22.36 -21.12
C GLU A 140 0.18 -21.65 -20.24
N TYR A 141 -0.15 -20.44 -19.76
CA TYR A 141 0.73 -19.61 -18.93
C TYR A 141 0.08 -19.33 -17.57
N THR A 142 0.64 -19.92 -16.51
CA THR A 142 0.12 -19.79 -15.12
C THR A 142 1.19 -19.31 -14.12
N TYR A 143 2.29 -18.75 -14.62
CA TYR A 143 3.43 -18.33 -13.79
C TYR A 143 3.08 -17.19 -12.81
N MET A 144 2.08 -16.39 -13.15
CA MET A 144 1.53 -15.29 -12.37
C MET A 144 0.48 -15.75 -11.33
N TYR A 145 0.13 -17.04 -11.30
CA TYR A 145 -0.80 -17.58 -10.31
C TYR A 145 -0.04 -18.18 -9.11
N PRO A 146 -0.54 -17.96 -7.89
CA PRO A 146 -0.05 -18.66 -6.71
C PRO A 146 -0.21 -20.17 -6.87
N LYS A 147 0.71 -20.97 -6.37
CA LYS A 147 0.66 -22.44 -6.52
C LYS A 147 0.52 -23.17 -5.20
N MET A 148 0.96 -22.57 -4.10
CA MET A 148 1.00 -23.19 -2.77
C MET A 148 0.11 -22.50 -1.76
N ILE A 149 0.03 -21.17 -1.81
CA ILE A 149 -0.65 -20.31 -0.85
C ILE A 149 -1.50 -19.27 -1.58
N LEU A 150 -2.42 -18.61 -0.89
CA LEU A 150 -3.28 -17.56 -1.44
C LEU A 150 -4.01 -17.99 -2.73
N LYS A 151 -4.49 -19.24 -2.75
CA LYS A 151 -5.05 -19.87 -3.96
C LYS A 151 -6.54 -19.62 -4.14
N ASP A 152 -7.22 -19.28 -3.06
CA ASP A 152 -8.62 -18.94 -3.09
C ASP A 152 -8.87 -17.55 -2.50
N LYS A 153 -10.03 -17.02 -2.86
CA LYS A 153 -10.49 -15.69 -2.46
C LYS A 153 -10.49 -15.46 -0.95
N GLN A 154 -10.90 -16.45 -0.16
CA GLN A 154 -11.04 -16.27 1.29
C GLN A 154 -9.66 -16.19 1.94
N GLU A 155 -8.74 -17.07 1.54
CA GLU A 155 -7.36 -17.06 2.01
C GLU A 155 -6.66 -15.71 1.69
N ILE A 156 -6.86 -15.20 0.47
CA ILE A 156 -6.34 -13.87 0.09
C ILE A 156 -6.96 -12.77 0.95
N LEU A 157 -8.29 -12.78 1.11
CA LEU A 157 -8.98 -11.75 1.89
C LEU A 157 -8.51 -11.74 3.35
N ASP A 158 -8.39 -12.92 3.97
CA ASP A 158 -7.92 -13.07 5.34
C ASP A 158 -6.50 -12.51 5.50
N TYR A 159 -5.61 -12.77 4.52
CA TYR A 159 -4.28 -12.19 4.51
C TYR A 159 -4.30 -10.65 4.41
N ILE A 160 -5.10 -10.08 3.51
CA ILE A 160 -5.21 -8.62 3.35
C ILE A 160 -5.77 -7.96 4.61
N VAL A 161 -6.78 -8.55 5.25
CA VAL A 161 -7.32 -8.07 6.53
C VAL A 161 -6.27 -8.14 7.65
N ALA A 162 -5.47 -9.21 7.67
CA ALA A 162 -4.38 -9.36 8.61
C ALA A 162 -3.28 -8.31 8.39
N LEU A 163 -2.93 -8.00 7.13
CA LEU A 163 -2.00 -6.93 6.78
C LEU A 163 -2.51 -5.55 7.18
N ARG A 164 -3.81 -5.26 6.98
CA ARG A 164 -4.41 -4.00 7.45
C ARG A 164 -4.31 -3.89 8.97
N SER A 165 -4.54 -4.99 9.69
CA SER A 165 -4.39 -5.03 11.14
C SER A 165 -2.95 -4.75 11.57
N LEU A 166 -1.97 -5.37 10.91
CA LEU A 166 -0.55 -5.14 11.13
C LEU A 166 -0.17 -3.68 10.90
N TYR A 167 -0.61 -3.10 9.78
CA TYR A 167 -0.36 -1.70 9.43
C TYR A 167 -0.87 -0.74 10.51
N ASN A 168 -2.02 -1.06 11.11
CA ASN A 168 -2.64 -0.29 12.19
C ASN A 168 -2.09 -0.64 13.60
N GLY A 169 -1.00 -1.41 13.69
CA GLY A 169 -0.32 -1.71 14.95
C GLY A 169 -0.88 -2.91 15.73
N ASN A 170 -1.80 -3.69 15.15
CA ASN A 170 -2.25 -4.95 15.72
C ASN A 170 -1.63 -6.15 14.97
N PRO A 171 -0.53 -6.73 15.47
CA PRO A 171 0.16 -7.81 14.77
C PRO A 171 -0.53 -9.18 14.91
N VAL A 172 -1.47 -9.35 15.84
CA VAL A 172 -2.02 -10.68 16.20
C VAL A 172 -2.65 -11.42 15.01
N PRO A 173 -3.51 -10.81 14.18
CA PRO A 173 -4.09 -11.52 13.04
C PRO A 173 -3.04 -11.95 12.02
N TYR A 174 -2.03 -11.10 11.77
CA TYR A 174 -0.93 -11.41 10.86
C TYR A 174 -0.10 -12.58 11.36
N LEU A 175 0.31 -12.58 12.62
CA LEU A 175 1.10 -13.67 13.19
C LEU A 175 0.35 -15.01 13.16
N LYS A 176 -0.95 -15.01 13.45
CA LYS A 176 -1.81 -16.22 13.33
C LYS A 176 -1.87 -16.74 11.90
N PHE A 177 -2.03 -15.86 10.93
CA PHE A 177 -2.02 -16.24 9.52
C PHE A 177 -0.67 -16.87 9.13
N MET A 178 0.44 -16.26 9.53
CA MET A 178 1.79 -16.79 9.25
C MET A 178 2.05 -18.14 9.94
N GLU A 179 1.50 -18.38 11.13
CA GLU A 179 1.57 -19.66 11.84
C GLU A 179 0.81 -20.77 11.10
N GLN A 180 -0.40 -20.47 10.59
CA GLN A 180 -1.20 -21.41 9.80
C GLN A 180 -0.45 -21.87 8.54
N LEU A 181 0.32 -20.98 7.92
CA LEU A 181 1.15 -21.30 6.76
C LEU A 181 2.40 -22.14 7.08
N ASN A 182 2.65 -22.50 8.35
CA ASN A 182 3.83 -23.26 8.80
C ASN A 182 5.18 -22.66 8.36
N ILE A 183 5.25 -21.34 8.13
CA ILE A 183 6.43 -20.68 7.57
C ILE A 183 7.67 -20.85 8.47
N THR A 184 7.48 -21.04 9.77
CA THR A 184 8.54 -21.33 10.76
C THR A 184 9.32 -22.62 10.48
N LYS A 185 8.78 -23.56 9.69
CA LYS A 185 9.46 -24.82 9.31
C LYS A 185 10.15 -24.76 7.94
N ILE A 186 9.80 -23.78 7.10
CA ILE A 186 10.34 -23.65 5.73
C ILE A 186 11.74 -23.02 5.76
N THR A 187 12.02 -22.14 6.74
CA THR A 187 13.33 -21.52 6.92
C THR A 187 14.40 -22.49 7.43
N THR A 188 14.03 -23.54 8.17
CA THR A 188 14.98 -24.53 8.73
C THR A 188 15.38 -25.63 7.76
N GLN A 189 14.67 -25.83 6.63
CA GLN A 189 14.99 -26.88 5.66
C GLN A 189 15.93 -26.42 4.53
N LYS A 190 16.08 -25.11 4.30
CA LYS A 190 17.06 -24.60 3.31
C LYS A 190 18.51 -24.61 3.82
N ASP A 191 18.72 -24.70 5.14
CA ASP A 191 20.06 -24.69 5.75
C ASP A 191 20.65 -26.10 6.01
N VAL A 192 19.98 -27.18 5.59
CA VAL A 192 20.43 -28.58 5.83
C VAL A 192 20.78 -29.32 4.54
N LYS A 193 20.94 -28.62 3.42
CA LYS A 193 21.47 -29.20 2.18
C LYS A 193 22.63 -28.35 1.63
N ASN A 194 23.76 -28.42 2.32
CA ASN A 194 25.09 -28.22 1.77
C ASN A 194 25.89 -29.52 1.97
#